data_AF-A0A955R299-F1
#
_entry.id   AF-A0A955R299-F1
#
_cell.length_a   1.000
_cell.length_b   1.000
_cell.length_c   1.000
_cell.angle_alpha   90.00
_cell.angle_beta   90.00
_cell.angle_gamma   90.00
#
_symmetry.space_group_name_H-M   'P 1'
#
loop_
_entity.id
_entity.type
_entity.pdbx_description
1 polymer ?
#
loop_
_entity_poly.entity_id
_entity_poly.type
_entity_poly.pdbx_seq_one_letter_code
_entity_poly.pdbx_strand_id
1 'polypeptide(L)'
;MEELDDSGKVWLRGQVKPVPAVRVGTAIIVPGLEAEDSLSCWVTEGSLCVDVCDAAGRVRIARRFAGELEGTAPGTLFNGFTKTKHADIRAVLPDAAGVTERRFEGAVFDEVASMERDEFWKHAGLDGNGYPEGA
;
A
#
# COMPACT_ATOMS: atom_id res chain seq x y z
N MET A 1 -7.27 -8.79 12.42
CA MET A 1 -6.81 -8.60 11.04
C MET A 1 -8.07 -8.45 10.21
N GLU A 2 -8.32 -7.25 9.72
CA GLU A 2 -9.47 -6.98 8.86
C GLU A 2 -9.06 -7.24 7.41
N GLU A 3 -9.99 -7.80 6.64
CA GLU A 3 -9.80 -8.04 5.21
C GLU A 3 -10.11 -6.78 4.41
N LEU A 4 -9.48 -6.66 3.25
CA LEU A 4 -9.81 -5.63 2.27
C LEU A 4 -11.26 -5.82 1.81
N ASP A 5 -11.99 -4.74 1.64
CA ASP A 5 -13.38 -4.85 1.21
C ASP A 5 -13.49 -5.35 -0.24
N ASP A 6 -12.58 -4.90 -1.10
CA ASP A 6 -12.50 -5.26 -2.52
C ASP A 6 -11.09 -4.92 -3.07
N SER A 7 -10.75 -5.47 -4.24
CA SER A 7 -9.47 -5.18 -4.90
C SER A 7 -9.61 -5.23 -6.42
N GLY A 8 -8.78 -4.49 -7.13
CA GLY A 8 -8.82 -4.47 -8.59
C GLY A 8 -7.78 -3.54 -9.18
N LYS A 9 -8.09 -2.98 -10.34
CA LYS A 9 -7.28 -1.97 -11.02
C LYS A 9 -8.10 -0.72 -11.29
N VAL A 10 -7.43 0.41 -11.25
CA VAL A 10 -8.00 1.73 -11.57
C VAL A 10 -7.19 2.38 -12.68
N TRP A 11 -7.86 3.16 -13.51
CA TRP A 11 -7.18 4.05 -14.45
C TRP A 11 -7.10 5.44 -13.81
N LEU A 12 -5.91 5.86 -13.40
CA LEU A 12 -5.68 7.22 -12.91
C LEU A 12 -5.51 8.18 -14.07
N ARG A 13 -6.10 9.37 -13.96
CA ARG A 13 -5.95 10.41 -15.00
C ARG A 13 -4.48 10.79 -15.16
N GLY A 14 -3.98 10.75 -16.40
CA GLY A 14 -2.59 11.05 -16.73
C GLY A 14 -1.66 9.84 -16.72
N GLN A 15 -2.12 8.67 -16.27
CA GLN A 15 -1.39 7.42 -16.38
C GLN A 15 -1.65 6.72 -17.71
N VAL A 16 -0.63 6.03 -18.22
CA VAL A 16 -0.68 5.30 -19.51
C VAL A 16 -1.23 3.88 -19.37
N LYS A 17 -1.31 3.35 -18.15
CA LYS A 17 -1.77 1.98 -17.84
C LYS A 17 -2.63 1.95 -16.57
N PRO A 18 -3.57 0.99 -16.43
CA PRO A 18 -4.26 0.75 -15.16
C PRO A 18 -3.27 0.31 -14.08
N VAL A 19 -3.47 0.81 -12.86
CA VAL A 19 -2.66 0.48 -11.69
C VAL A 19 -3.47 -0.33 -10.68
N PRO A 20 -2.84 -1.24 -9.93
CA PRO A 20 -3.49 -1.98 -8.85
C PRO A 20 -4.03 -1.03 -7.78
N ALA A 21 -5.18 -1.39 -7.21
CA ALA A 21 -5.82 -0.63 -6.15
C ALA A 21 -6.65 -1.55 -5.25
N VAL A 22 -6.86 -1.10 -4.02
CA VAL A 22 -7.68 -1.79 -3.01
C VAL A 22 -8.75 -0.84 -2.50
N ARG A 23 -9.87 -1.39 -2.04
CA ARG A 23 -10.91 -0.62 -1.33
C ARG A 23 -10.88 -0.95 0.15
N VAL A 24 -10.84 0.09 0.97
CA VAL A 24 -11.00 0.02 2.43
C VAL A 24 -12.01 1.07 2.85
N GLY A 25 -13.17 0.63 3.34
CA GLY A 25 -14.33 1.46 3.55
C GLY A 25 -14.79 2.13 2.25
N THR A 26 -14.79 3.46 2.27
CA THR A 26 -15.14 4.31 1.12
C THR A 26 -13.91 4.73 0.30
N ALA A 27 -12.70 4.51 0.80
CA ALA A 27 -11.47 4.92 0.15
C ALA A 27 -11.02 3.90 -0.90
N ILE A 28 -10.63 4.40 -2.07
CA ILE A 28 -9.88 3.63 -3.06
C ILE A 28 -8.42 4.02 -2.93
N ILE A 29 -7.55 3.04 -2.64
CA ILE A 29 -6.14 3.29 -2.34
C ILE A 29 -5.29 2.60 -3.40
N VAL A 30 -4.35 3.34 -3.97
CA VAL A 30 -3.31 2.81 -4.85
C VAL A 30 -2.10 2.49 -3.98
N PRO A 31 -1.81 1.21 -3.70
CA PRO A 31 -0.75 0.82 -2.78
C PRO A 31 0.65 1.07 -3.36
N GLY A 32 0.78 1.48 -4.63
CA GLY A 32 2.06 1.86 -5.26
C GLY A 32 2.79 0.70 -5.94
N LEU A 33 2.07 -0.16 -6.66
CA LEU A 33 2.61 -1.34 -7.35
C LEU A 33 3.03 -1.05 -8.80
N GLU A 34 4.24 -1.47 -9.18
CA GLU A 34 4.57 -1.81 -10.58
C GLU A 34 4.44 -3.34 -10.73
N ALA A 35 4.01 -3.84 -11.89
CA ALA A 35 3.35 -5.14 -12.07
C ALA A 35 4.17 -6.42 -11.74
N GLU A 36 5.40 -6.28 -11.21
CA GLU A 36 6.35 -7.36 -10.98
C GLU A 36 6.69 -7.55 -9.49
N ASP A 37 6.18 -6.69 -8.60
CA ASP A 37 6.48 -6.79 -7.16
C ASP A 37 5.56 -7.77 -6.44
N SER A 38 6.09 -8.42 -5.41
CA SER A 38 5.26 -9.13 -4.44
C SER A 38 4.59 -8.10 -3.53
N LEU A 39 3.26 -8.10 -3.54
CA LEU A 39 2.42 -7.14 -2.82
C LEU A 39 1.57 -7.87 -1.79
N SER A 40 1.64 -7.44 -0.53
CA SER A 40 0.73 -7.85 0.53
C SER A 40 0.05 -6.63 1.14
N CYS A 41 -1.27 -6.69 1.27
CA CYS A 41 -2.10 -5.61 1.82
C CYS A 41 -3.04 -6.18 2.90
N TRP A 42 -3.14 -5.50 4.04
CA TRP A 42 -4.05 -5.88 5.12
C TRP A 42 -4.46 -4.66 5.94
N VAL A 43 -5.56 -4.77 6.68
CA VAL A 43 -6.03 -3.70 7.56
C VAL A 43 -5.75 -4.08 9.02
N THR A 44 -5.11 -3.15 9.74
CA THR A 44 -4.89 -3.24 11.19
C THR A 44 -5.17 -1.89 11.83
N GLU A 45 -5.93 -1.89 12.94
CA GLU A 45 -6.27 -0.67 13.69
C GLU A 45 -6.82 0.45 12.79
N GLY A 46 -7.69 0.09 11.82
CA GLY A 46 -8.29 1.04 10.87
C GLY A 46 -7.32 1.63 9.84
N SER A 47 -6.05 1.21 9.82
CA SER A 47 -5.05 1.64 8.83
C SER A 47 -4.81 0.54 7.79
N LEU A 48 -4.59 0.92 6.54
CA LEU A 48 -4.13 -0.02 5.52
C LEU A 48 -2.60 -0.14 5.59
N CYS A 49 -2.13 -1.36 5.80
CA CYS A 49 -0.75 -1.78 5.77
C CYS A 49 -0.42 -2.40 4.42
N VAL A 50 0.70 -1.99 3.83
CA VAL A 50 1.20 -2.45 2.54
C VAL A 50 2.68 -2.86 2.67
N ASP A 51 2.97 -4.09 2.28
CA ASP A 51 4.32 -4.61 2.07
C ASP A 51 4.54 -4.81 0.57
N VAL A 52 5.50 -4.08 0.00
CA VAL A 52 5.91 -4.20 -1.40
C VAL A 52 7.34 -4.71 -1.43
N CYS A 53 7.59 -5.84 -2.08
CA CYS A 53 8.94 -6.32 -2.31
C CYS A 53 9.20 -6.47 -3.82
N ASP A 54 10.02 -5.55 -4.33
CA ASP A 54 10.61 -5.54 -5.66
C ASP A 54 12.01 -6.14 -5.58
N ALA A 55 12.10 -7.44 -5.85
CA ALA A 55 13.38 -8.15 -5.83
C ALA A 55 14.31 -7.72 -6.98
N ALA A 56 13.76 -7.29 -8.11
CA ALA A 56 14.54 -6.88 -9.28
C ALA A 56 15.20 -5.51 -9.04
N GLY A 57 14.43 -4.56 -8.49
CA GLY A 57 14.91 -3.25 -8.06
C GLY A 57 15.66 -3.28 -6.72
N ARG A 58 15.75 -4.44 -6.06
CA ARG A 58 16.35 -4.62 -4.72
C ARG A 58 15.80 -3.62 -3.71
N VAL A 59 14.46 -3.57 -3.65
CA VAL A 59 13.70 -2.65 -2.82
C VAL A 59 12.61 -3.40 -2.07
N ARG A 60 12.48 -3.12 -0.76
CA ARG A 60 11.31 -3.52 0.02
C ARG A 60 10.75 -2.32 0.76
N ILE A 61 9.44 -2.14 0.70
CA ILE A 61 8.75 -0.96 1.22
C ILE A 61 7.65 -1.41 2.17
N ALA A 62 7.69 -0.89 3.39
CA ALA A 62 6.57 -0.91 4.31
C ALA A 62 5.85 0.43 4.23
N ARG A 63 4.55 0.42 3.95
CA ARG A 63 3.74 1.63 3.81
C ARG A 63 2.45 1.51 4.61
N ARG A 64 2.16 2.53 5.41
CA ARG A 64 0.94 2.63 6.21
C ARG A 64 0.12 3.83 5.74
N PHE A 65 -1.09 3.57 5.29
CA PHE A 65 -2.11 4.56 5.00
C PHE A 65 -2.97 4.71 6.25
N ALA A 66 -2.99 5.90 6.86
CA ALA A 66 -3.86 6.17 8.00
C ALA A 66 -5.35 5.89 7.66
N GLY A 67 -6.14 5.58 8.69
CA GLY A 67 -7.58 5.48 8.51
C GLY A 67 -8.18 6.81 8.04
N GLU A 68 -9.26 6.72 7.26
CA GLU A 68 -10.04 7.88 6.79
C GLU A 68 -9.34 8.80 5.77
N LEU A 69 -8.29 8.35 5.08
CA LEU A 69 -7.69 9.13 3.99
C LEU A 69 -8.69 9.37 2.85
N GLU A 70 -8.88 10.64 2.51
CA GLU A 70 -9.68 11.05 1.36
C GLU A 70 -8.83 11.02 0.08
N GLY A 71 -9.34 10.34 -0.95
CA GLY A 71 -8.69 10.32 -2.25
C GLY A 71 -8.76 11.68 -2.95
N THR A 72 -7.65 12.07 -3.56
CA THR A 72 -7.53 13.33 -4.32
C THR A 72 -7.24 13.09 -5.79
N ALA A 73 -6.69 11.94 -6.16
CA ALA A 73 -6.27 11.64 -7.52
C ALA A 73 -7.45 11.13 -8.36
N PRO A 74 -7.91 11.87 -9.38
CA PRO A 74 -9.06 11.45 -10.18
C PRO A 74 -8.74 10.22 -11.03
N GLY A 75 -9.70 9.30 -11.12
CA GLY A 75 -9.60 8.12 -11.97
C GLY A 75 -10.93 7.39 -12.10
N THR A 76 -10.89 6.22 -12.70
CA THR A 76 -12.07 5.37 -12.90
C THR A 76 -11.73 3.92 -12.56
N LEU A 77 -12.68 3.18 -11.99
CA LEU A 77 -12.51 1.73 -11.79
C LEU A 77 -12.38 1.03 -13.16
N PHE A 78 -11.37 0.17 -13.30
CA PHE A 78 -11.09 -0.52 -14.56
C PHE A 78 -11.60 -1.98 -14.52
N ASN A 79 -10.96 -2.85 -13.74
CA ASN A 79 -11.35 -4.25 -13.61
C ASN A 79 -11.01 -4.81 -12.22
N GLY A 80 -11.42 -6.05 -11.94
CA GLY A 80 -11.09 -6.78 -10.70
C GLY A 80 -12.01 -6.48 -9.52
N PHE A 81 -12.54 -5.26 -9.42
CA PHE A 81 -13.54 -4.91 -8.39
C PHE A 81 -14.84 -5.69 -8.61
N THR A 82 -15.20 -6.54 -7.64
CA THR A 82 -16.41 -7.39 -7.74
C THR A 82 -17.54 -6.91 -6.84
N LYS A 83 -17.22 -6.16 -5.78
CA LYS A 83 -18.17 -5.64 -4.79
C LYS A 83 -18.34 -4.12 -4.90
N THR A 84 -17.54 -3.47 -5.75
CA THR A 84 -17.56 -2.02 -5.98
C THR A 84 -18.09 -1.71 -7.38
N LYS A 85 -19.13 -0.87 -7.47
CA LYS A 85 -19.74 -0.52 -8.77
C LYS A 85 -18.84 0.45 -9.55
N HIS A 86 -18.79 0.28 -10.88
CA HIS A 86 -18.09 1.18 -11.78
C HIS A 86 -18.54 2.63 -11.59
N ALA A 87 -17.61 3.47 -11.16
CA ALA A 87 -17.81 4.90 -10.95
C ALA A 87 -16.49 5.65 -11.19
N ASP A 88 -16.61 6.95 -11.45
CA ASP A 88 -15.49 7.86 -11.26
C ASP A 88 -15.12 7.89 -9.77
N ILE A 89 -13.82 7.86 -9.51
CA ILE A 89 -13.26 7.80 -8.18
C ILE A 89 -12.25 8.92 -7.96
N ARG A 90 -11.94 9.15 -6.70
CA ARG A 90 -10.69 9.78 -6.31
C ARG A 90 -9.90 8.80 -5.47
N ALA A 91 -8.68 8.48 -5.92
CA ALA A 91 -7.81 7.54 -5.25
C ALA A 91 -6.87 8.24 -4.27
N VAL A 92 -6.53 7.55 -3.20
CA VAL A 92 -5.42 7.89 -2.31
C VAL A 92 -4.15 7.31 -2.93
N LEU A 93 -3.13 8.16 -3.06
CA LEU A 93 -1.83 7.79 -3.62
C LEU A 93 -0.76 7.66 -2.53
N PRO A 94 0.36 6.97 -2.80
CA PRO A 94 1.46 6.83 -1.84
C PRO A 94 2.08 8.14 -1.34
N ASP A 95 1.98 9.22 -2.11
CA ASP A 95 2.49 10.55 -1.78
C ASP A 95 1.47 11.43 -1.02
N ALA A 96 0.29 10.89 -0.71
CA ALA A 96 -0.73 11.61 0.03
C ALA A 96 -0.29 11.92 1.48
N ALA A 97 -0.75 13.05 2.01
CA ALA A 97 -0.56 13.38 3.42
C ALA A 97 -1.21 12.31 4.31
N GLY A 98 -0.52 11.90 5.38
CA GLY A 98 -0.99 10.82 6.28
C GLY A 98 -0.60 9.41 5.82
N VAL A 99 0.17 9.29 4.75
CA VAL A 99 0.87 8.04 4.39
C VAL A 99 2.26 8.07 5.04
N THR A 100 2.59 7.02 5.78
CA THR A 100 3.94 6.80 6.34
C THR A 100 4.61 5.67 5.59
N GLU A 101 5.87 5.87 5.21
CA GLU A 101 6.64 4.91 4.42
C GLU A 101 8.03 4.69 5.01
N ARG A 102 8.47 3.43 4.96
CA ARG A 102 9.85 3.01 5.18
C ARG A 102 10.30 2.19 3.99
N ARG A 103 11.41 2.61 3.38
CA ARG A 103 12.00 1.99 2.21
C ARG A 103 13.37 1.43 2.55
N PHE A 104 13.60 0.18 2.16
CA PHE A 104 14.84 -0.56 2.37
C PHE A 104 15.41 -0.92 1.00
N GLU A 105 16.59 -0.41 0.68
CA GLU A 105 17.18 -0.53 -0.65
C GLU A 105 18.68 -0.79 -0.60
N GLY A 106 19.23 -1.30 -1.70
CA GLY A 106 20.67 -1.51 -1.84
C GLY A 106 21.17 -2.67 -0.97
N ALA A 107 22.12 -2.41 -0.06
CA ALA A 107 22.68 -3.45 0.81
C ALA A 107 21.70 -3.88 1.91
N VAL A 108 20.93 -2.93 2.45
CA VAL A 108 19.95 -3.19 3.52
C VAL A 108 18.79 -4.06 3.02
N PHE A 109 18.54 -4.05 1.70
CA PHE A 109 17.57 -4.96 1.11
C PHE A 109 17.87 -6.43 1.41
N ASP A 110 19.15 -6.86 1.32
CA ASP A 110 19.50 -8.27 1.51
C ASP A 110 19.19 -8.74 2.95
N GLU A 111 19.22 -7.82 3.93
CA GLU A 111 18.87 -8.09 5.33
C GLU A 111 17.36 -8.34 5.49
N VAL A 112 16.53 -7.63 4.72
CA VAL A 112 15.07 -7.68 4.85
C VAL A 112 14.39 -8.54 3.78
N ALA A 113 15.08 -8.96 2.73
CA ALA A 113 14.50 -9.64 1.57
C ALA A 113 13.84 -10.97 1.94
N SER A 114 14.46 -11.72 2.85
CA SER A 114 13.96 -13.02 3.32
C SER A 114 13.07 -12.94 4.55
N MET A 115 12.90 -11.75 5.15
CA MET A 115 12.06 -11.61 6.34
C MET A 115 10.61 -11.91 6.00
N GLU A 116 9.94 -12.65 6.88
CA GLU A 116 8.50 -12.81 6.77
C GLU A 116 7.80 -11.46 7.00
N ARG A 117 6.61 -11.29 6.42
CA ARG A 117 5.85 -10.03 6.46
C ARG A 117 5.80 -9.38 7.86
N ASP A 118 5.45 -10.16 8.88
CA ASP A 118 5.26 -9.64 10.25
C ASP A 118 6.60 -9.25 10.91
N GLU A 119 7.68 -9.96 10.59
CA GLU A 119 9.04 -9.64 11.04
C GLU A 119 9.52 -8.36 10.36
N PHE A 120 9.35 -8.26 9.04
CA PHE A 120 9.68 -7.07 8.27
C PHE A 120 8.93 -5.83 8.78
N TRP A 121 7.64 -5.95 9.09
CA TRP A 121 6.84 -4.82 9.58
C TRP A 121 7.26 -4.33 10.96
N LYS A 122 7.67 -5.24 11.85
CA LYS A 122 8.29 -4.87 13.13
C LYS A 122 9.63 -4.18 12.92
N HIS A 123 10.47 -4.72 12.03
CA HIS A 123 11.75 -4.10 11.67
C HIS A 123 11.56 -2.70 11.08
N ALA A 124 10.51 -2.49 10.28
CA ALA A 124 10.16 -1.19 9.74
C ALA A 124 9.65 -0.20 10.80
N GLY A 125 9.27 -0.66 11.99
CA GLY A 125 8.73 0.18 13.07
C GLY A 125 7.39 0.85 12.72
N LEU A 126 6.59 0.22 11.84
CA LEU A 126 5.29 0.74 11.40
C LEU A 126 4.09 -0.05 11.97
N ASP A 127 4.35 -1.05 12.81
CA ASP A 127 3.38 -1.96 13.42
C ASP A 127 2.44 -1.30 14.47
N GLY A 128 2.63 -0.01 14.75
CA GLY A 128 1.81 0.74 15.72
C GLY A 128 2.34 0.68 17.15
N ASN A 129 3.39 -0.10 17.41
CA ASN A 129 4.05 -0.13 18.70
C ASN A 129 5.29 0.76 18.64
N GLY A 130 5.07 2.08 18.66
CA GLY A 130 6.14 3.05 18.81
C GLY A 130 6.86 2.83 20.14
N TYR A 131 7.92 2.04 20.17
CA TYR A 131 8.98 2.20 21.14
C TYR A 131 10.05 3.10 20.51
N PRO A 132 10.28 4.32 21.05
CA PRO A 132 11.49 5.05 20.74
C PRO A 132 12.63 4.32 21.46
N GLU A 133 13.42 3.52 20.75
CA GLU A 133 14.73 3.14 21.28
C GLU A 133 15.68 4.34 21.10
N GLY A 134 15.99 5.01 22.21
CA GLY A 134 17.05 6.01 22.28
C GLY A 134 16.76 7.17 23.22
N ALA A 135 16.78 6.89 24.53
CA ALA A 135 17.14 7.87 25.57
C ALA A 135 18.57 7.57 26.03
#